data_AF-A0A9E5P484-F1
#
_entry.id   AF-A0A9E5P484-F1
#
_cell.length_a   1.000
_cell.length_b   1.000
_cell.length_c   1.000
_cell.angle_alpha   90.00
_cell.angle_beta   90.00
_cell.angle_gamma   90.00
#
_symmetry.space_group_name_H-M   'P 1'
#
loop_
_entity.id
_entity.type
_entity.pdbx_description
1 polymer ?
#
loop_
_entity_poly.entity_id
_entity_poly.type
_entity_poly.pdbx_seq_one_letter_code
_entity_poly.pdbx_strand_id
1 'polypeptide(L)'
;MLVQLVGQGDDPFQVARAVEEKAKVRLLENAQLIQINGLRAVRSATIVRGSKGKMGLDLTWIAHRSLVYQITGVSASKKFNNYSKAFFDVTGSFRPLSEAERSEIKEARLRIVRAQDGEVLEKLIGRTNGVWTPAETAVANAIEANTRLDEGQLIKLPVPQAYVPSR
;
A
#
# COMPACT_ATOMS: atom_id res chain seq x y z
N MET A 1 1.96 -11.26 -9.07
CA MET A 1 3.00 -10.73 -8.17
C MET A 1 2.31 -10.11 -6.98
N LEU A 2 2.91 -10.19 -5.80
CA LEU A 2 2.35 -9.67 -4.55
C LEU A 2 3.44 -8.90 -3.80
N VAL A 3 3.10 -7.76 -3.20
CA VAL A 3 3.98 -6.98 -2.31
C VAL A 3 3.38 -6.96 -0.92
N GLN A 4 4.19 -7.22 0.11
CA GLN A 4 3.76 -7.24 1.50
C GLN A 4 4.84 -6.62 2.40
N LEU A 5 4.42 -5.97 3.48
CA LEU A 5 5.30 -5.67 4.60
C LEU A 5 5.41 -6.92 5.48
N VAL A 6 6.63 -7.43 5.72
CA VAL A 6 6.83 -8.72 6.41
C VAL A 6 7.64 -8.62 7.70
N GLY A 7 8.24 -7.47 7.97
CA GLY A 7 8.97 -7.24 9.22
C GLY A 7 9.50 -5.83 9.34
N GLN A 8 10.06 -5.54 10.52
CA GLN A 8 10.82 -4.33 10.79
C GLN A 8 12.32 -4.65 10.78
N GLY A 9 13.14 -3.62 10.64
CA GLY A 9 14.60 -3.68 10.64
C GLY A 9 15.23 -3.40 9.28
N ASP A 10 16.57 -3.42 9.25
CA ASP A 10 17.39 -3.07 8.09
C ASP A 10 18.22 -4.27 7.57
N ASP A 11 18.03 -5.45 8.16
CA ASP A 11 18.60 -6.71 7.68
C ASP A 11 17.50 -7.58 7.00
N PRO A 12 17.41 -7.55 5.66
CA PRO A 12 16.41 -8.32 4.94
C PRO A 12 16.62 -9.84 5.06
N PHE A 13 17.85 -10.30 5.30
CA PHE A 13 18.13 -11.73 5.46
C PHE A 13 17.61 -12.27 6.77
N GLN A 14 17.80 -11.53 7.86
CA GLN A 14 17.25 -11.88 9.17
C GLN A 14 15.72 -11.98 9.13
N VAL A 15 15.04 -11.01 8.51
CA VAL A 15 13.58 -11.04 8.37
C VAL A 15 13.14 -12.20 7.47
N ALA A 16 13.83 -12.44 6.35
CA ALA A 16 13.52 -13.55 5.46
C ALA A 16 13.65 -14.92 6.17
N ARG A 17 14.65 -15.08 7.04
CA ARG A 17 14.85 -16.28 7.85
C ARG A 17 13.70 -16.49 8.84
N ALA A 18 13.25 -15.43 9.51
CA ALA A 18 12.09 -15.50 10.40
C ALA A 18 10.80 -15.91 9.64
N VAL A 19 10.63 -15.43 8.39
CA VAL A 19 9.52 -15.86 7.52
C VAL A 19 9.62 -17.34 7.16
N GLU A 20 10.82 -17.81 6.81
CA GLU A 20 11.11 -19.23 6.50
C GLU A 20 10.75 -20.14 7.69
N GLU A 21 11.25 -19.82 8.88
CA GLU A 21 11.03 -20.56 10.11
C GLU A 21 9.54 -20.63 10.47
N LYS A 22 8.84 -19.51 10.38
CA LYS A 22 7.40 -19.43 10.65
C LYS A 22 6.59 -20.25 9.64
N ALA A 23 6.98 -20.22 8.36
CA ALA A 23 6.30 -20.96 7.30
C ALA A 23 6.62 -22.47 7.33
N LYS A 24 7.72 -22.87 7.98
CA LYS A 24 8.25 -24.25 7.96
C LYS A 24 8.50 -24.78 6.54
N VAL A 25 8.93 -23.90 5.64
CA VAL A 25 9.25 -24.21 4.24
C VAL A 25 10.65 -23.69 3.97
N ARG A 26 11.50 -24.45 3.26
CA ARG A 26 12.83 -23.97 2.83
C ARG A 26 12.68 -22.97 1.69
N LEU A 27 12.90 -21.69 1.97
CA LEU A 27 12.79 -20.57 1.03
C LEU A 27 14.15 -19.97 0.69
N LEU A 28 15.17 -20.14 1.51
CA LEU A 28 16.46 -19.43 1.43
C LEU A 28 17.63 -20.31 0.99
N GLU A 29 17.37 -21.55 0.58
CA GLU A 29 18.41 -22.51 0.17
C GLU A 29 19.34 -21.98 -0.93
N ASN A 30 18.80 -21.16 -1.85
CA ASN A 30 19.55 -20.50 -2.92
C ASN A 30 19.47 -18.97 -2.81
N ALA A 31 19.37 -18.45 -1.59
CA ALA A 31 19.27 -17.02 -1.36
C ALA A 31 20.55 -16.29 -1.78
N GLN A 32 20.39 -15.16 -2.45
CA GLN A 32 21.46 -14.27 -2.87
C GLN A 32 21.25 -12.90 -2.23
N LEU A 33 22.30 -12.38 -1.60
CA LEU A 33 22.35 -10.97 -1.19
C LEU A 33 22.54 -10.11 -2.44
N ILE A 34 21.65 -9.16 -2.63
CA ILE A 34 21.66 -8.26 -3.79
C ILE A 34 21.38 -6.82 -3.35
N GLN A 35 21.52 -5.89 -4.28
CA GLN A 35 21.03 -4.52 -4.12
C GLN A 35 19.97 -4.22 -5.18
N ILE A 36 18.90 -3.56 -4.76
CA ILE A 36 17.83 -3.08 -5.65
C ILE A 36 17.76 -1.56 -5.49
N ASN A 37 18.15 -0.81 -6.53
CA ASN A 37 18.19 0.66 -6.49
C ASN A 37 18.88 1.24 -5.23
N GLY A 38 20.03 0.65 -4.84
CA GLY A 38 20.79 1.03 -3.65
C GLY A 38 20.24 0.49 -2.32
N LEU A 39 19.09 -0.19 -2.32
CA LEU A 39 18.50 -0.82 -1.14
C LEU A 39 19.07 -2.23 -0.93
N ARG A 40 19.38 -2.58 0.32
CA ARG A 40 19.80 -3.94 0.69
C ARG A 40 18.63 -4.90 0.46
N ALA A 41 18.90 -6.01 -0.22
CA ALA A 41 17.89 -7.01 -0.48
C ALA A 41 18.46 -8.44 -0.45
N VAL A 42 17.56 -9.40 -0.27
CA VAL A 42 17.82 -10.84 -0.44
C VAL A 42 16.83 -11.35 -1.45
N ARG A 43 17.32 -12.08 -2.46
CA ARG A 43 16.47 -12.75 -3.43
C ARG A 43 16.65 -14.26 -3.35
N SER A 44 15.57 -15.00 -3.49
CA SER A 44 15.61 -16.45 -3.62
C SER A 44 14.58 -16.92 -4.64
N ALA A 45 14.96 -17.90 -5.45
CA ALA A 45 14.06 -18.61 -6.35
C ALA A 45 13.96 -20.07 -5.91
N THR A 46 12.74 -20.57 -5.71
CA THR A 46 12.51 -21.94 -5.23
C THR A 46 11.25 -22.55 -5.83
N ILE A 47 11.15 -23.88 -5.78
CA ILE A 47 9.96 -24.62 -6.19
C ILE A 47 9.32 -25.22 -4.94
N VAL A 48 8.07 -24.87 -4.68
CA VAL A 48 7.28 -25.41 -3.57
C VAL A 48 6.14 -26.30 -4.08
N ARG A 49 5.70 -27.25 -3.26
CA ARG A 49 4.50 -28.05 -3.53
C ARG A 49 3.28 -27.38 -2.88
N GLY A 50 2.38 -26.85 -3.69
CA GLY A 50 1.08 -26.34 -3.25
C GLY A 50 -0.06 -27.34 -3.49
N SER A 51 -1.27 -26.97 -3.09
CA SER A 51 -2.48 -27.78 -3.28
C SER A 51 -2.81 -28.05 -4.76
N LYS A 52 -2.43 -27.14 -5.66
CA LYS A 52 -2.64 -27.25 -7.12
C LYS A 52 -1.41 -27.79 -7.88
N GLY A 53 -0.42 -28.34 -7.18
CA GLY A 53 0.82 -28.89 -7.76
C GLY A 53 2.07 -28.05 -7.46
N LYS A 54 3.14 -28.27 -8.24
CA LYS A 54 4.42 -27.57 -8.07
C LYS A 54 4.33 -26.12 -8.56
N MET A 55 4.72 -25.19 -7.71
CA MET A 55 4.75 -23.74 -8.01
C MET A 55 6.20 -23.26 -7.93
N GLY A 56 6.59 -22.41 -8.88
CA GLY A 56 7.84 -21.65 -8.78
C GLY A 56 7.58 -20.33 -8.07
N LEU A 57 8.44 -19.99 -7.12
CA LEU A 57 8.43 -18.74 -6.37
C LEU A 57 9.70 -17.95 -6.69
N ASP A 58 9.54 -16.65 -6.95
CA ASP A 58 10.62 -15.66 -6.96
C ASP A 58 10.36 -14.70 -5.80
N LEU A 59 11.23 -14.73 -4.81
CA LEU A 59 11.03 -14.04 -3.53
C LEU A 59 12.14 -13.00 -3.39
N THR A 60 11.78 -11.74 -3.17
CA THR A 60 12.75 -10.68 -2.88
C THR A 60 12.34 -9.93 -1.62
N TRP A 61 13.18 -9.95 -0.60
CA TRP A 61 13.05 -9.16 0.63
C TRP A 61 13.92 -7.92 0.52
N ILE A 62 13.33 -6.73 0.68
CA ILE A 62 13.99 -5.43 0.45
C ILE A 62 13.86 -4.59 1.72
N ALA A 63 14.98 -4.18 2.29
CA ALA A 63 15.02 -3.28 3.43
C ALA A 63 14.86 -1.82 2.97
N HIS A 64 13.91 -1.10 3.56
CA HIS A 64 13.64 0.30 3.29
C HIS A 64 12.98 0.97 4.49
N ARG A 65 13.63 2.00 5.06
CA ARG A 65 13.13 2.79 6.20
C ARG A 65 12.78 1.93 7.43
N SER A 66 13.71 1.06 7.84
CA SER A 66 13.53 0.16 8.99
C SER A 66 12.32 -0.78 8.88
N LEU A 67 11.89 -1.03 7.64
CA LEU A 67 10.86 -1.98 7.26
C LEU A 67 11.43 -2.91 6.20
N VAL A 68 11.01 -4.17 6.20
CA VAL A 68 11.36 -5.15 5.16
C VAL A 68 10.11 -5.53 4.38
N TYR A 69 10.15 -5.23 3.09
CA TYR A 69 9.11 -5.55 2.13
C TYR A 69 9.45 -6.86 1.42
N GLN A 70 8.47 -7.74 1.21
CA GLN A 70 8.61 -8.93 0.40
C GLN A 70 7.83 -8.77 -0.91
N ILE A 71 8.50 -8.97 -2.03
CA ILE A 71 7.87 -9.12 -3.35
C ILE A 71 7.91 -10.60 -3.72
N THR A 72 6.75 -11.13 -4.11
CA THR A 72 6.60 -12.54 -4.49
C THR A 72 6.06 -12.66 -5.91
N GLY A 73 6.90 -13.21 -6.81
CA GLY A 73 6.50 -13.77 -8.10
C GLY A 73 6.05 -15.20 -7.93
N VAL A 74 4.92 -15.57 -8.55
CA VAL A 74 4.37 -16.93 -8.48
C VAL A 74 3.98 -17.37 -9.88
N SER A 75 4.37 -18.60 -10.24
CA SER A 75 3.87 -19.27 -11.45
C SER A 75 3.76 -20.77 -11.23
N ALA A 76 3.08 -21.46 -12.15
CA ALA A 76 3.29 -22.91 -12.30
C ALA A 76 4.78 -23.17 -12.57
N SER A 77 5.35 -24.23 -11.97
CA SER A 77 6.81 -24.49 -12.07
C SER A 77 7.28 -24.63 -13.52
N LYS A 78 6.47 -25.24 -14.39
CA LYS A 78 6.76 -25.41 -15.83
C LYS A 78 6.89 -24.10 -16.61
N LYS A 79 6.32 -23.00 -16.10
CA LYS A 79 6.34 -21.67 -16.73
C LYS A 79 7.28 -20.69 -16.03
N PHE A 80 7.98 -21.12 -14.98
CA PHE A 80 8.76 -20.21 -14.13
C PHE A 80 9.84 -19.47 -14.93
N ASN A 81 10.61 -20.18 -15.74
CA ASN A 81 11.66 -19.58 -16.55
C ASN A 81 11.11 -18.54 -17.54
N ASN A 82 9.91 -18.76 -18.09
CA ASN A 82 9.24 -17.82 -19.00
C ASN A 82 8.91 -16.48 -18.34
N TYR A 83 8.68 -16.47 -17.03
CA TYR A 83 8.33 -15.26 -16.27
C TYR A 83 9.48 -14.71 -15.41
N SER A 84 10.58 -15.45 -15.28
CA SER A 84 11.72 -15.09 -14.43
C SER A 84 12.26 -13.68 -14.71
N LYS A 85 12.37 -13.28 -15.98
CA LYS A 85 12.77 -11.93 -16.36
C LYS A 85 11.74 -10.89 -15.92
N ALA A 86 10.46 -11.14 -16.15
CA ALA A 86 9.40 -10.21 -15.74
C ALA A 86 9.33 -10.05 -14.21
N PHE A 87 9.56 -11.13 -13.45
CA PHE A 87 9.68 -11.05 -11.99
C PHE A 87 10.86 -10.17 -11.59
N PHE A 88 12.03 -10.39 -12.19
CA PHE A 88 13.21 -9.59 -11.93
C PHE A 88 13.00 -8.11 -12.26
N ASP A 89 12.47 -7.79 -13.45
CA ASP A 89 12.24 -6.42 -13.89
C ASP A 89 11.30 -5.65 -12.93
N VAL A 90 10.22 -6.29 -12.47
CA VAL A 90 9.29 -5.67 -11.51
C VAL A 90 9.91 -5.55 -10.11
N THR A 91 10.67 -6.54 -9.64
CA THR A 91 11.40 -6.38 -8.37
C THR A 91 12.44 -5.27 -8.45
N GLY A 92 13.10 -5.12 -9.61
CA GLY A 92 14.10 -4.11 -9.89
C GLY A 92 13.55 -2.69 -10.02
N SER A 93 12.24 -2.51 -10.14
CA SER A 93 11.61 -1.18 -10.13
C SER A 93 11.32 -0.65 -8.72
N PHE A 94 11.51 -1.48 -7.68
CA PHE A 94 11.29 -1.05 -6.30
C PHE A 94 12.34 -0.01 -5.89
N ARG A 95 11.90 1.20 -5.56
CA ARG A 95 12.77 2.30 -5.13
C ARG A 95 12.04 3.23 -4.16
N PRO A 96 12.77 4.05 -3.39
CA PRO A 96 12.14 5.14 -2.67
C PRO A 96 11.35 6.04 -3.61
N LEU A 97 10.18 6.50 -3.15
CA LEU A 97 9.39 7.51 -3.86
C LEU A 97 10.18 8.82 -3.95
N SER A 98 10.21 9.41 -5.14
CA SER A 98 10.75 10.74 -5.39
C SER A 98 9.91 11.82 -4.71
N GLU A 99 10.43 13.05 -4.61
CA GLU A 99 9.66 14.18 -4.06
C GLU A 99 8.41 14.46 -4.89
N ALA A 100 8.51 14.38 -6.22
CA ALA A 100 7.37 14.55 -7.12
C ALA A 100 6.29 13.48 -6.86
N GLU A 101 6.66 12.20 -6.80
CA GLU A 101 5.72 11.11 -6.52
C GLU A 101 5.10 11.21 -5.12
N ARG A 102 5.88 11.67 -4.14
CA ARG A 102 5.35 11.92 -2.79
C ARG A 102 4.35 13.07 -2.78
N SER A 103 4.58 14.12 -3.57
CA SER A 103 3.69 15.28 -3.64
C SER A 103 2.33 14.96 -4.27
N GLU A 104 2.25 13.88 -5.05
CA GLU A 104 1.01 13.40 -5.65
C GLU A 104 0.12 12.62 -4.66
N ILE A 105 0.68 12.18 -3.52
CA ILE A 105 -0.07 11.45 -2.50
C ILE A 105 -1.02 12.41 -1.80
N LYS A 106 -2.32 12.11 -1.92
CA LYS A 106 -3.38 12.81 -1.21
C LYS A 106 -4.00 11.90 -0.17
N GLU A 107 -4.34 12.47 0.97
CA GLU A 107 -5.12 11.82 2.00
C GLU A 107 -6.42 12.59 2.25
N ALA A 108 -7.48 11.87 2.62
CA ALA A 108 -8.72 12.49 3.03
C ALA A 108 -8.59 12.93 4.50
N ARG A 109 -8.51 14.24 4.76
CA ARG A 109 -8.47 14.78 6.12
C ARG A 109 -9.84 15.28 6.53
N LEU A 110 -10.31 14.87 7.71
CA LEU A 110 -11.54 15.39 8.27
C LEU A 110 -11.38 16.89 8.59
N ARG A 111 -12.30 17.70 8.09
CA ARG A 111 -12.38 19.15 8.33
C ARG A 111 -13.76 19.50 8.87
N ILE A 112 -13.81 20.60 9.59
CA ILE A 112 -15.06 21.23 10.00
C ILE A 112 -15.28 22.42 9.07
N VAL A 113 -16.39 22.40 8.33
CA VAL A 113 -16.76 23.43 7.36
C VAL A 113 -18.02 24.13 7.85
N ARG A 114 -18.07 25.46 7.74
CA ARG A 114 -19.29 26.24 7.99
C ARG A 114 -20.20 26.19 6.77
N ALA A 115 -21.45 25.83 6.95
CA ALA A 115 -22.48 25.88 5.92
C ALA A 115 -22.90 27.32 5.59
N GLN A 116 -23.30 27.56 4.35
CA GLN A 116 -24.00 28.77 3.94
C GLN A 116 -25.51 28.63 4.23
N ASP A 117 -26.23 29.75 4.33
CA ASP A 117 -27.67 29.73 4.59
C ASP A 117 -28.44 28.92 3.54
N GLY A 118 -29.25 27.97 4.00
CA GLY A 118 -30.06 27.08 3.16
C GLY A 118 -29.26 26.15 2.24
N GLU A 119 -27.94 26.02 2.45
CA GLU A 119 -27.05 25.15 1.69
C GLU A 119 -27.48 23.69 1.85
N VAL A 120 -27.38 22.90 0.78
CA VAL A 120 -27.61 21.45 0.81
C VAL A 120 -26.26 20.73 0.77
N LEU A 121 -26.22 19.49 1.27
CA LEU A 121 -24.98 18.72 1.37
C LEU A 121 -24.25 18.60 0.02
N GLU A 122 -24.96 18.42 -1.09
CA GLU A 122 -24.38 18.35 -2.43
C GLU A 122 -23.57 19.62 -2.78
N LYS A 123 -24.10 20.80 -2.43
CA LYS A 123 -23.42 22.08 -2.69
C LYS A 123 -22.22 22.27 -1.77
N LEU A 124 -22.37 21.93 -0.48
CA LEU A 124 -21.29 22.00 0.50
C LEU A 124 -20.12 21.09 0.10
N ILE A 125 -20.40 19.84 -0.29
CA ILE A 125 -19.41 18.87 -0.77
C ILE A 125 -18.74 19.39 -2.04
N GLY A 126 -19.51 19.91 -3.00
CA GLY A 126 -18.99 20.43 -4.26
C GLY A 126 -18.01 21.59 -4.07
N ARG A 127 -18.36 22.62 -3.29
CA ARG A 127 -17.48 23.80 -3.12
C ARG A 127 -16.24 23.54 -2.27
N THR A 128 -16.27 22.49 -1.45
CA THR A 128 -15.14 22.13 -0.57
C THR A 128 -14.30 20.99 -1.14
N ASN A 129 -14.70 20.42 -2.27
CA ASN A 129 -14.12 19.22 -2.86
C ASN A 129 -14.12 18.04 -1.87
N GLY A 130 -15.21 17.87 -1.12
CA GLY A 130 -15.38 16.74 -0.21
C GLY A 130 -15.45 15.40 -0.94
N VAL A 131 -15.00 14.32 -0.31
CA VAL A 131 -14.97 12.98 -0.93
C VAL A 131 -16.12 12.07 -0.53
N TRP A 132 -16.88 12.42 0.49
CA TRP A 132 -18.08 11.67 0.85
C TRP A 132 -19.26 12.08 -0.02
N THR A 133 -20.12 11.11 -0.26
CA THR A 133 -21.47 11.33 -0.78
C THR A 133 -22.32 12.13 0.23
N PRO A 134 -23.44 12.75 -0.21
CA PRO A 134 -24.38 13.37 0.72
C PRO A 134 -24.87 12.41 1.81
N ALA A 135 -25.15 11.16 1.47
CA ALA A 135 -25.60 10.15 2.44
C ALA A 135 -24.54 9.83 3.51
N GLU A 136 -23.28 9.61 3.10
CA GLU A 136 -22.16 9.39 4.05
C GLU A 136 -21.94 10.61 4.94
N THR A 137 -22.02 11.81 4.36
CA THR A 137 -21.86 13.07 5.08
C THR A 137 -23.00 13.26 6.09
N ALA A 138 -24.24 12.96 5.71
CA ALA A 138 -25.42 13.05 6.57
C ALA A 138 -25.29 12.13 7.79
N VAL A 139 -24.92 10.86 7.56
CA VAL A 139 -24.67 9.87 8.62
C VAL A 139 -23.59 10.34 9.58
N ALA A 140 -22.46 10.82 9.06
CA ALA A 140 -21.34 11.29 9.90
C ALA A 140 -21.66 12.55 10.73
N ASN A 141 -22.66 13.32 10.30
CA ASN A 141 -23.11 14.55 10.94
C ASN A 141 -24.42 14.39 11.72
N ALA A 142 -25.01 13.19 11.75
CA ALA A 142 -26.29 12.91 12.38
C ALA A 142 -27.43 13.84 11.91
N ILE A 143 -27.51 14.07 10.60
CA ILE A 143 -28.58 14.84 9.94
C ILE A 143 -29.20 14.02 8.80
N GLU A 144 -30.34 14.48 8.25
CA GLU A 144 -30.92 13.87 7.05
C GLU A 144 -30.20 14.34 5.78
N ALA A 145 -30.13 13.49 4.76
CA ALA A 145 -29.37 13.79 3.54
C ALA A 145 -29.92 14.99 2.75
N ASN A 146 -31.23 15.25 2.84
CA ASN A 146 -31.92 16.34 2.19
C ASN A 146 -32.14 17.56 3.10
N THR A 147 -31.54 17.58 4.30
CA THR A 147 -31.62 18.72 5.21
C THR A 147 -31.03 19.96 4.55
N ARG A 148 -31.75 21.08 4.66
CA ARG A 148 -31.19 22.41 4.41
C ARG A 148 -30.42 22.83 5.66
N LEU A 149 -29.17 23.19 5.46
CA LEU A 149 -28.26 23.57 6.53
C LEU A 149 -28.51 25.01 6.95
N ASP A 150 -28.37 25.26 8.25
CA ASP A 150 -28.44 26.61 8.80
C ASP A 150 -27.14 27.37 8.53
N GLU A 151 -27.23 28.70 8.41
CA GLU A 151 -26.05 29.55 8.25
C GLU A 151 -25.05 29.32 9.40
N GLY A 152 -23.79 29.04 9.03
CA GLY A 152 -22.71 28.83 9.99
C GLY A 152 -22.71 27.47 10.67
N GLN A 153 -23.67 26.59 10.37
CA GLN A 153 -23.70 25.21 10.89
C GLN A 153 -22.39 24.49 10.57
N LEU A 154 -21.82 23.82 11.57
CA LEU A 154 -20.54 23.13 11.44
C LEU A 154 -20.73 21.69 10.95
N ILE A 155 -20.18 21.38 9.79
CA ILE A 155 -20.29 20.09 9.14
C ILE A 155 -18.91 19.42 9.06
N LYS A 156 -18.84 18.18 9.56
CA LYS A 156 -17.70 17.27 9.40
C LYS A 156 -17.67 16.78 7.96
N LEU A 157 -16.55 17.01 7.28
CA LEU A 157 -16.38 16.59 5.90
C LEU A 157 -14.93 16.22 5.63
N PRO A 158 -14.64 15.04 5.06
CA PRO A 158 -13.31 14.71 4.59
C PRO A 158 -13.01 15.43 3.28
N VAL A 159 -11.88 16.14 3.27
CA VAL A 159 -11.38 16.87 2.10
C VAL A 159 -10.02 16.31 1.71
N PRO A 160 -9.75 16.05 0.41
CA PRO A 160 -8.43 15.65 -0.07
C PRO A 160 -7.41 16.73 0.21
N GLN A 161 -6.32 16.36 0.86
CA GLN A 161 -5.18 17.25 1.11
C GLN A 161 -3.88 16.51 0.81
N ALA A 162 -2.83 17.27 0.50
CA ALA A 162 -1.50 16.67 0.32
C ALA A 162 -1.09 15.93 1.59
N TYR A 163 -0.58 14.71 1.44
CA TYR A 163 -0.07 13.93 2.55
C TYR A 163 1.16 14.62 3.14
N VAL A 164 1.09 14.97 4.43
CA VAL A 164 2.22 15.48 5.19
C VAL A 164 2.47 14.49 6.33
N PRO A 165 3.63 13.79 6.33
CA PRO A 165 3.97 12.86 7.41
C PRO A 165 3.87 13.55 8.77
N SER A 166 3.20 12.92 9.72
CA SER A 166 3.24 13.32 11.12
C SER A 166 4.70 13.27 11.59
N ARG A 167 5.16 14.35 12.24
CA ARG A 167 6.48 14.38 12.89
C ARG A 167 6.48 13.48 14.13
#